data_AF-A0A9X6THE7-F1
#
_entry.id   AF-A0A9X6THE7-F1
#
_cell.length_a   1.000
_cell.length_b   1.000
_cell.length_c   1.000
_cell.angle_alpha   90.00
_cell.angle_beta   90.00
_cell.angle_gamma   90.00
#
_symmetry.space_group_name_H-M   'P 1'
#
loop_
_entity.id
_entity.type
_entity.pdbx_description
1 polymer ?
#
loop_
_entity_poly.entity_id
_entity_poly.type
_entity_poly.pdbx_seq_one_letter_code
_entity_poly.pdbx_strand_id
1 'polypeptide(L)'
;MDDYLKDLSDVATRFRILEADAEIKGTINKSWVSEVGDVFYKMSYLISSVRYVEPPTELKGLHSSILKAMDNLQFVIDNYGDAASQTDLAKLDKCLKSLRIARDTIEEARSELSTYE
;
A
#
# COMPACT_ATOMS: atom_id res chain seq x y z
N MET A 1 -3.33 -19.46 1.53
CA MET A 1 -2.27 -18.51 1.92
C MET A 1 -1.70 -17.85 0.66
N ASP A 2 -1.59 -18.61 -0.44
CA ASP A 2 -1.15 -18.16 -1.76
C ASP A 2 -1.94 -16.97 -2.34
N ASP A 3 -3.27 -16.97 -2.24
CA ASP A 3 -4.10 -15.87 -2.78
C ASP A 3 -3.79 -14.53 -2.11
N TYR A 4 -3.54 -14.57 -0.80
CA TYR A 4 -3.18 -13.41 -0.01
C TYR A 4 -1.79 -12.87 -0.37
N LEU A 5 -0.82 -13.76 -0.55
CA LEU A 5 0.55 -13.39 -0.97
C LEU A 5 0.57 -12.81 -2.39
N LYS A 6 -0.26 -13.34 -3.28
CA LYS A 6 -0.45 -12.84 -4.63
C LYS A 6 -1.07 -11.44 -4.63
N ASP A 7 -2.11 -11.23 -3.83
CA ASP A 7 -2.77 -9.92 -3.73
C ASP A 7 -1.82 -8.87 -3.13
N LEU A 8 -1.05 -9.23 -2.09
CA LEU A 8 0.01 -8.37 -1.53
C LEU A 8 1.07 -8.01 -2.58
N SER A 9 1.48 -8.98 -3.41
CA SER A 9 2.46 -8.75 -4.48
C SER A 9 1.93 -7.86 -5.61
N ASP A 10 0.67 -8.03 -6.03
CA ASP A 10 0.05 -7.17 -7.06
C ASP A 10 -0.03 -5.73 -6.57
N VAL A 11 -0.41 -5.54 -5.31
CA VAL A 11 -0.52 -4.22 -4.71
C VAL A 11 0.85 -3.57 -4.50
N ALA A 12 1.86 -4.31 -4.04
CA ALA A 12 3.24 -3.81 -3.96
C ALA A 12 3.78 -3.39 -5.35
N THR A 13 3.47 -4.15 -6.40
CA THR A 13 3.85 -3.80 -7.79
C THR A 13 3.21 -2.50 -8.23
N ARG A 14 1.91 -2.32 -7.94
CA ARG A 14 1.16 -1.11 -8.27
C ARG A 14 1.61 0.11 -7.46
N PHE A 15 2.14 -0.06 -6.25
CA PHE A 15 2.73 1.06 -5.49
C PHE A 15 3.97 1.63 -6.11
N ARG A 16 4.81 0.81 -6.74
CA ARG A 16 6.00 1.30 -7.46
C ARG A 16 5.62 2.25 -8.59
N ILE A 17 4.46 2.02 -9.23
CA ILE A 17 3.92 2.91 -10.26
C ILE A 17 3.52 4.25 -9.64
N LEU A 18 2.84 4.24 -8.48
CA LEU A 18 2.46 5.47 -7.76
C LEU A 18 3.67 6.28 -7.28
N GLU A 19 4.76 5.64 -6.86
CA GLU A 19 6.00 6.33 -6.48
C GLU A 19 6.72 6.98 -7.69
N ALA A 20 6.64 6.36 -8.87
CA ALA A 20 7.28 6.86 -10.08
C ALA A 20 6.61 8.13 -10.63
N ASP A 21 5.36 8.40 -10.24
CA ASP A 21 4.51 9.46 -10.76
C ASP A 21 4.47 10.71 -9.85
N ALA A 22 5.59 10.99 -9.18
CA ALA A 22 5.72 12.13 -8.26
C ALA A 22 5.81 13.50 -8.99
N GLU A 23 6.00 13.52 -10.32
CA GLU A 23 5.85 14.73 -11.13
C GLU A 23 4.36 15.01 -11.41
N ILE A 24 3.59 15.29 -10.35
CA ILE A 24 2.21 15.81 -10.39
C ILE A 24 2.20 17.26 -10.92
N LYS A 25 3.05 17.59 -11.90
CA LYS A 25 3.09 18.89 -12.58
C LYS A 25 2.77 18.68 -14.06
N GLY A 26 1.48 18.46 -14.30
CA GLY A 26 0.87 18.35 -15.63
C GLY A 26 0.64 16.90 -16.00
N THR A 27 -0.52 16.28 -15.82
CA THR A 27 -1.89 16.83 -15.83
C THR A 27 -2.73 15.77 -15.15
N ILE A 28 -3.42 16.09 -14.04
CA ILE A 28 -4.41 15.17 -13.45
C ILE A 28 -5.47 14.93 -14.52
N ASN A 29 -5.39 13.80 -15.21
CA ASN A 29 -6.30 13.42 -16.29
C ASN A 29 -7.15 12.22 -15.85
N LYS A 30 -8.24 11.95 -16.58
CA LYS A 30 -9.18 10.88 -16.21
C LYS A 30 -8.54 9.48 -16.16
N SER A 31 -7.53 9.20 -16.99
CA SER A 31 -6.80 7.92 -16.97
C SER A 31 -6.07 7.76 -15.66
N TRP A 32 -5.28 8.77 -15.29
CA TRP A 32 -4.52 8.78 -14.05
C TRP A 32 -5.42 8.65 -12.82
N VAL A 33 -6.53 9.41 -12.76
CA VAL A 33 -7.50 9.31 -11.65
C VAL A 33 -8.10 7.90 -11.58
N SER A 34 -8.42 7.29 -12.72
CA SER A 34 -8.94 5.92 -12.76
C SER A 34 -7.92 4.89 -12.30
N GLU A 35 -6.66 5.04 -12.71
CA GLU A 35 -5.56 4.14 -12.33
C GLU A 35 -5.27 4.22 -10.83
N VAL A 36 -5.14 5.44 -10.28
CA VAL A 36 -4.98 5.67 -8.84
C VAL A 36 -6.18 5.14 -8.06
N GLY A 37 -7.40 5.36 -8.57
CA GLY A 37 -8.63 4.85 -7.97
C GLY A 37 -8.69 3.32 -7.89
N ASP A 38 -8.31 2.61 -8.96
CA ASP A 38 -8.23 1.14 -8.96
C ASP A 38 -7.19 0.63 -7.95
N VAL A 39 -6.06 1.33 -7.85
CA VAL A 39 -5.04 0.99 -6.83
C VAL A 39 -5.58 1.17 -5.42
N PHE A 40 -6.23 2.30 -5.11
CA PHE A 40 -6.82 2.53 -3.78
C PHE A 40 -7.91 1.51 -3.45
N TYR A 41 -8.74 1.13 -4.42
CA TYR A 41 -9.73 0.07 -4.24
C TYR A 41 -9.09 -1.25 -3.82
N LYS A 42 -8.01 -1.67 -4.51
CA LYS A 42 -7.27 -2.89 -4.15
C LYS A 42 -6.59 -2.79 -2.79
N MET A 43 -6.01 -1.63 -2.46
CA MET A 43 -5.46 -1.39 -1.13
C MET A 43 -6.54 -1.56 -0.05
N SER A 44 -7.71 -0.96 -0.21
CA SER A 44 -8.82 -1.07 0.76
C SER A 44 -9.26 -2.52 0.97
N TYR A 45 -9.33 -3.30 -0.11
CA TYR A 45 -9.65 -4.71 -0.05
C TYR A 45 -8.59 -5.50 0.73
N LEU A 46 -7.31 -5.27 0.44
CA LEU A 46 -6.21 -5.90 1.18
C LEU A 46 -6.19 -5.53 2.65
N ILE A 47 -6.27 -4.24 2.98
CA ILE A 47 -6.30 -3.76 4.38
C ILE A 47 -7.39 -4.49 5.16
N SER A 48 -8.59 -4.59 4.58
CA SER A 48 -9.70 -5.31 5.19
C SER A 48 -9.35 -6.78 5.37
N SER A 49 -8.89 -7.45 4.30
CA SER A 49 -8.59 -8.89 4.30
C SER A 49 -7.53 -9.26 5.33
N VAL A 50 -6.42 -8.52 5.39
CA VAL A 50 -5.32 -8.71 6.34
C VAL A 50 -5.82 -8.60 7.78
N ARG A 51 -6.62 -7.57 8.08
CA ARG A 51 -7.09 -7.27 9.44
C ARG A 51 -8.04 -8.33 10.01
N TYR A 52 -8.66 -9.15 9.16
CA TYR A 52 -9.53 -10.25 9.60
C TYR A 52 -8.81 -11.59 9.75
N VAL A 53 -7.53 -11.69 9.40
CA VAL A 53 -6.76 -12.93 9.53
C VAL A 53 -6.12 -13.00 10.90
N GLU A 54 -6.42 -14.05 11.66
CA GLU A 54 -5.72 -14.34 12.90
C GLU A 54 -4.43 -15.15 12.62
N PRO A 55 -3.24 -14.65 13.02
CA PRO A 55 -2.00 -15.35 12.76
C PRO A 55 -1.75 -16.50 13.77
N PRO A 56 -1.01 -17.55 13.35
CA PRO A 56 -0.38 -18.48 14.29
C PRO A 56 0.51 -17.76 15.30
N THR A 57 0.75 -18.38 16.47
CA THR A 57 1.52 -17.75 17.56
C THR A 57 2.93 -17.36 17.12
N GLU A 58 3.57 -18.20 16.31
CA GLU A 58 4.93 -18.03 15.79
C GLU A 58 5.04 -16.82 14.85
N LEU A 59 3.93 -16.44 14.18
CA LEU A 59 3.89 -15.38 13.18
C LEU A 59 3.27 -14.07 13.70
N LYS A 60 2.94 -13.98 14.99
CA LYS A 60 2.33 -12.76 15.58
C LYS A 60 3.18 -11.51 15.38
N GLY A 61 4.51 -11.64 15.49
CA GLY A 61 5.44 -10.53 15.26
C GLY A 61 5.38 -10.02 13.83
N LEU A 62 5.49 -10.95 12.88
CA LEU A 62 5.40 -10.66 11.44
C LEU A 62 4.04 -10.03 11.07
N HIS A 63 2.95 -10.61 11.56
CA HIS A 63 1.61 -10.10 11.33
C HIS A 63 1.41 -8.68 11.88
N SER A 64 1.97 -8.36 13.06
CA SER A 64 1.97 -7.00 13.61
C SER A 64 2.67 -5.99 12.69
N SER A 65 3.80 -6.38 12.08
CA SER A 65 4.48 -5.54 11.07
C SER A 65 3.62 -5.34 9.83
N ILE A 66 2.96 -6.39 9.34
CA ILE A 66 2.03 -6.27 8.20
C ILE A 66 0.85 -5.33 8.54
N LEU A 67 0.29 -5.41 9.75
CA LEU A 67 -0.78 -4.49 10.18
C LEU A 67 -0.32 -3.02 10.17
N LYS A 68 0.92 -2.74 10.60
CA LYS A 68 1.49 -1.38 10.48
C LYS A 68 1.67 -0.95 9.03
N ALA A 69 1.98 -1.87 8.12
CA ALA A 69 1.99 -1.58 6.69
C ALA A 69 0.58 -1.21 6.21
N MET A 70 -0.45 -1.94 6.63
CA MET A 70 -1.85 -1.61 6.32
C MET A 70 -2.28 -0.23 6.84
N ASP A 71 -1.81 0.17 8.02
CA ASP A 71 -2.08 1.51 8.55
C ASP A 71 -1.44 2.62 7.69
N ASN A 72 -0.23 2.38 7.17
CA ASN A 72 0.40 3.29 6.21
C ASN A 72 -0.38 3.38 4.89
N LEU A 73 -0.91 2.26 4.40
CA LEU A 73 -1.76 2.27 3.20
C LEU A 73 -3.08 3.00 3.43
N GLN A 74 -3.70 2.79 4.59
CA GLN A 74 -4.90 3.52 4.97
C GLN A 74 -4.64 5.03 5.00
N PHE A 75 -3.53 5.45 5.60
CA PHE A 75 -3.12 6.86 5.60
C PHE A 75 -3.05 7.43 4.17
N VAL A 76 -2.49 6.69 3.21
CA VAL A 76 -2.39 7.13 1.82
C VAL A 76 -3.76 7.28 1.18
N ILE A 77 -4.65 6.30 1.33
CA ILE A 77 -6.02 6.35 0.81
C ILE A 77 -6.77 7.57 1.36
N ASP A 78 -6.62 7.82 2.67
CA ASP A 78 -7.34 8.89 3.36
C ASP A 78 -6.83 10.29 2.99
N ASN A 79 -5.58 10.42 2.53
CA ASN A 79 -4.90 11.72 2.44
C ASN A 79 -4.42 12.11 1.04
N TYR A 80 -4.15 11.15 0.15
CA TYR A 80 -3.48 11.44 -1.13
C TYR A 80 -4.33 12.29 -2.07
N GLY A 81 -5.62 11.97 -2.22
CA GLY A 81 -6.52 12.73 -3.10
C GLY A 81 -6.69 14.19 -2.66
N ASP A 82 -6.86 14.40 -1.35
CA ASP A 82 -6.92 15.74 -0.76
C ASP A 82 -5.61 16.51 -0.97
N ALA A 83 -4.47 15.88 -0.65
CA ALA A 83 -3.14 16.48 -0.82
C ALA A 83 -2.84 16.86 -2.28
N ALA A 84 -3.20 15.99 -3.24
CA ALA A 84 -3.06 16.26 -4.66
C ALA A 84 -3.94 17.43 -5.11
N SER A 85 -5.21 17.46 -4.67
CA SER A 85 -6.16 18.52 -5.04
C SER A 85 -5.75 19.90 -4.54
N GLN A 86 -5.14 19.97 -3.36
CA GLN A 86 -4.69 21.22 -2.74
C GLN A 86 -3.26 21.60 -3.12
N THR A 87 -2.56 20.76 -3.91
CA THR A 87 -1.12 20.92 -4.18
C THR A 87 -0.30 20.99 -2.88
N ASP A 88 -0.72 20.27 -1.84
CA ASP A 88 0.01 20.18 -0.57
C ASP A 88 1.19 19.21 -0.73
N LEU A 89 2.31 19.76 -1.18
CA LEU A 89 3.53 18.99 -1.44
C LEU A 89 4.08 18.29 -0.19
N ALA A 90 3.86 18.85 1.00
CA ALA A 90 4.34 18.24 2.24
C ALA A 90 3.50 17.02 2.62
N LYS A 91 2.17 17.09 2.43
CA LYS A 91 1.27 15.97 2.66
C LYS A 91 1.41 14.89 1.58
N LEU A 92 1.69 15.28 0.34
CA LEU A 92 2.06 14.34 -0.74
C LEU A 92 3.37 13.61 -0.42
N ASP A 93 4.42 14.30 0.02
CA ASP A 93 5.69 13.68 0.43
C ASP A 93 5.48 12.67 1.59
N LYS A 94 4.61 13.00 2.55
CA LYS A 94 4.22 12.06 3.61
C LYS A 94 3.51 10.82 3.06
N CYS A 95 2.58 10.99 2.11
CA CYS A 95 1.91 9.85 1.48
C CYS A 95 2.90 8.95 0.76
N LEU A 96 3.84 9.53 -0.01
CA LEU A 96 4.88 8.78 -0.71
C LEU A 96 5.80 8.03 0.27
N LYS A 97 6.18 8.65 1.39
CA LYS A 97 6.96 7.99 2.46
C LYS A 97 6.19 6.83 3.08
N SER A 98 4.91 7.00 3.40
CA SER A 98 4.06 5.93 3.93
C SER A 98 3.90 4.78 2.94
N LEU A 99 3.72 5.08 1.64
CA LEU A 99 3.72 4.07 0.57
C LEU A 99 5.01 3.25 0.56
N ARG A 100 6.17 3.92 0.63
CA ARG A 100 7.47 3.25 0.65
C ARG A 100 7.61 2.31 1.84
N ILE A 101 7.32 2.80 3.04
CA ILE A 101 7.39 2.01 4.28
C ILE A 101 6.49 0.77 4.18
N ALA A 102 5.26 0.95 3.69
CA ALA A 102 4.32 -0.15 3.52
C ALA A 102 4.85 -1.20 2.52
N ARG A 103 5.37 -0.76 1.37
CA ARG A 103 5.98 -1.65 0.36
C ARG A 103 7.13 -2.45 0.97
N ASP A 104 8.10 -1.78 1.57
CA ASP A 104 9.32 -2.43 2.07
C ASP A 104 8.96 -3.46 3.16
N THR A 105 8.01 -3.13 4.03
CA THR A 105 7.50 -4.05 5.06
C THR A 105 6.76 -5.25 4.47
N ILE A 106 5.96 -5.06 3.41
CA ILE A 106 5.25 -6.15 2.73
C ILE A 106 6.24 -7.06 2.00
N GLU A 107 7.27 -6.50 1.37
CA GLU A 107 8.32 -7.27 0.68
C GLU A 107 9.15 -8.11 1.66
N GLU A 108 9.54 -7.53 2.80
CA GLU A 108 10.21 -8.25 3.88
C GLU A 108 9.32 -9.38 4.43
N ALA A 109 8.05 -9.07 4.72
CA ALA A 109 7.13 -10.06 5.25
C ALA A 109 6.87 -11.22 4.27
N ARG A 110 6.77 -10.92 2.97
CA ARG A 110 6.67 -11.94 1.93
C ARG A 110 7.92 -12.81 1.88
N SER A 111 9.11 -12.21 1.96
CA SER A 111 10.37 -12.95 1.97
C SER A 111 10.44 -13.90 3.17
N GLU A 112 10.02 -13.45 4.35
CA GLU A 112 9.99 -14.28 5.55
C GLU A 112 8.97 -15.42 5.42
N LEU A 113 7.75 -15.14 4.94
CA LEU A 113 6.71 -16.16 4.74
C LEU A 113 7.13 -17.25 3.74
N SER A 114 7.89 -16.90 2.70
CA SER A 114 8.39 -17.88 1.72
C SER A 114 9.35 -18.91 2.30
N THR A 115 9.87 -18.70 3.51
CA THR A 115 10.69 -19.71 4.19
C THR A 115 9.87 -20.85 4.82
N TYR A 116 8.54 -20.70 4.85
CA TYR A 116 7.58 -21.68 5.36
C TYR A 116 6.83 -22.42 4.25
N GLU A 117 7.12 -22.12 2.98
CA GLU A 117 6.61 -22.81 1.77
C GLU A 117 7.51 -24.00 1.38
#